data_AF-A0A931RAX2-F1
#
_entry.id   AF-A0A931RAX2-F1
#
_cell.length_a   1.000
_cell.length_b   1.000
_cell.length_c   1.000
_cell.angle_alpha   90.00
_cell.angle_beta   90.00
_cell.angle_gamma   90.00
#
_symmetry.space_group_name_H-M   'P 1'
#
loop_
_entity.id
_entity.type
_entity.pdbx_description
1 polymer ?
#
loop_
_entity_poly.entity_id
_entity_poly.type
_entity_poly.pdbx_seq_one_letter_code
_entity_poly.pdbx_strand_id
1 'polypeptide(L)' 'MKVVYSPHARKRMKLRGITAPQVRTIIDSPSATVKQANGRIKAVGTLANGNALMVIYKETKSKIIIVTTY' A
#
# COMPACT_ATOMS: atom_id res chain seq x y z
N MET A 1 11.88 8.10 2.34
CA MET A 1 10.67 8.26 3.18
C MET A 1 10.45 7.03 4.06
N LYS A 2 9.99 7.20 5.30
CA LYS A 2 9.69 6.07 6.21
C LYS A 2 8.29 5.51 5.94
N VAL A 3 8.17 4.19 5.72
CA VAL A 3 6.86 3.51 5.58
C VAL A 3 6.40 3.01 6.94
N VAL A 4 5.17 3.36 7.33
CA VAL A 4 4.55 2.97 8.61
C VAL A 4 3.22 2.28 8.33
N TYR A 5 2.97 1.15 8.98
CA TYR A 5 1.76 0.36 8.78
C TYR A 5 0.78 0.55 9.92
N SER A 6 -0.47 0.90 9.61
CA SER A 6 -1.56 0.94 10.58
C SER A 6 -1.84 -0.46 11.16
N PRO A 7 -2.45 -0.56 12.36
CA PRO A 7 -2.88 -1.85 12.90
C PRO A 7 -3.79 -2.63 11.95
N HIS A 8 -4.69 -1.93 11.25
CA HIS A 8 -5.57 -2.52 10.27
C HIS A 8 -4.80 -3.09 9.06
N ALA A 9 -3.85 -2.33 8.51
CA ALA A 9 -2.99 -2.79 7.43
C ALA A 9 -2.18 -4.03 7.83
N ARG A 10 -1.59 -4.04 9.04
CA ARG A 10 -0.85 -5.21 9.55
C ARG A 10 -1.73 -6.46 9.64
N LYS A 11 -2.96 -6.31 10.13
CA LYS A 11 -3.94 -7.42 10.18
C LYS A 11 -4.26 -7.94 8.78
N ARG A 12 -4.51 -7.05 7.82
CA ARG A 12 -4.81 -7.41 6.42
C ARG A 12 -3.63 -8.12 5.75
N MET A 13 -2.42 -7.59 5.95
CA MET A 13 -1.19 -8.18 5.45
C MET A 13 -0.99 -9.61 5.96
N LYS A 14 -1.15 -9.81 7.28
CA LYS A 14 -1.04 -11.14 7.90
C LYS A 14 -2.08 -12.12 7.33
N LEU A 15 -3.34 -11.70 7.19
CA LEU A 15 -4.42 -12.56 6.70
C LEU A 15 -4.28 -12.95 5.22
N ARG A 16 -3.63 -12.11 4.41
CA ARG A 16 -3.50 -12.30 2.95
C ARG A 16 -2.11 -12.75 2.52
N GLY A 17 -1.19 -12.97 3.46
CA GLY A 17 0.21 -13.27 3.13
C GLY A 17 0.92 -12.15 2.39
N ILE A 18 0.47 -10.89 2.54
CA ILE A 18 1.08 -9.73 1.89
C ILE A 18 2.27 -9.29 2.73
N THR A 19 3.43 -9.19 2.09
CA THR A 19 4.69 -8.84 2.74
C THR A 19 5.01 -7.34 2.59
N ALA A 20 5.85 -6.82 3.49
CA ALA A 20 6.29 -5.43 3.41
C ALA A 20 7.02 -5.08 2.08
N PRO A 21 7.90 -5.95 1.53
CA PRO A 21 8.50 -5.73 0.22
C PRO A 21 7.46 -5.61 -0.90
N GLN A 22 6.44 -6.48 -0.93
CA GLN A 22 5.36 -6.38 -1.94
C GLN A 22 4.63 -5.05 -1.86
N VAL A 23 4.27 -4.60 -0.65
CA VAL A 23 3.64 -3.28 -0.46
C VAL A 23 4.54 -2.17 -0.97
N ARG A 24 5.84 -2.27 -0.71
CA ARG A 24 6.83 -1.28 -1.15
C ARG A 24 6.94 -1.23 -2.67
N THR A 25 6.98 -2.37 -3.35
CA THR A 25 6.96 -2.44 -4.82
C THR A 25 5.75 -1.70 -5.41
N ILE A 26 4.56 -1.88 -4.82
CA ILE A 26 3.35 -1.19 -5.31
C ILE A 26 3.38 0.32 -5.05
N ILE A 27 4.03 0.76 -3.98
CA ILE A 27 4.16 2.20 -3.69
C ILE A 27 5.20 2.85 -4.58
N ASP A 28 6.33 2.18 -4.81
CA ASP A 28 7.47 2.71 -5.57
C ASP A 28 7.19 2.70 -7.08
N SER A 29 6.42 1.72 -7.59
CA SER A 29 6.07 1.59 -9.01
C SER A 29 4.63 1.10 -9.22
N PRO A 30 3.61 1.91 -8.89
CA PRO A 30 2.21 1.55 -9.10
C PRO A 30 1.87 1.50 -10.60
N SER A 31 1.07 0.52 -10.99
CA SER A 31 0.47 0.49 -12.34
C SER A 31 -0.58 1.59 -12.50
N ALA A 32 -1.30 1.91 -11.42
CA ALA A 32 -2.25 3.02 -11.39
C ALA A 32 -2.35 3.62 -9.99
N THR A 33 -2.59 4.93 -9.93
CA THR A 33 -2.88 5.65 -8.68
C THR A 33 -4.16 6.46 -8.80
N VAL A 34 -5.00 6.41 -7.77
CA VAL A 34 -6.22 7.22 -7.66
C VAL A 34 -6.20 7.97 -6.34
N LYS A 35 -6.27 9.30 -6.40
CA LYS A 35 -6.46 10.14 -5.21
C LYS A 35 -7.89 9.97 -4.71
N GLN A 36 -8.05 9.66 -3.44
CA GLN A 36 -9.35 9.54 -2.77
C GLN A 36 -9.61 10.79 -1.91
N ALA A 37 -10.88 10.98 -1.54
CA ALA A 37 -11.26 11.98 -0.54
C ALA A 37 -10.43 11.80 0.76
N ASN A 38 -10.15 12.91 1.46
CA ASN A 38 -9.36 12.97 2.70
C ASN A 38 -7.85 12.71 2.54
N GLY A 39 -7.29 12.97 1.35
CA GLY A 39 -5.85 12.92 1.10
C GLY A 39 -5.26 11.50 1.11
N ARG A 40 -6.08 10.48 0.85
CA ARG A 40 -5.63 9.10 0.68
C ARG A 40 -5.29 8.85 -0.79
N ILE A 41 -4.34 7.97 -1.04
CA ILE A 41 -3.95 7.51 -2.36
C ILE A 41 -4.18 6.01 -2.41
N LYS A 42 -4.91 5.57 -3.43
CA LYS A 42 -5.12 4.16 -3.77
C LYS A 42 -4.14 3.83 -4.89
N ALA A 43 -3.11 3.06 -4.59
CA ALA A 43 -2.20 2.48 -5.56
C ALA A 43 -2.62 1.05 -5.88
N VAL A 44 -2.57 0.68 -7.15
CA VAL A 44 -2.78 -0.69 -7.62
C VAL A 44 -1.57 -1.06 -8.46
N GLY A 45 -1.12 -2.30 -8.33
CA GLY A 45 -0.19 -2.87 -9.27
C GLY A 45 -0.16 -4.38 -9.21
N THR A 46 0.58 -4.96 -10.14
CA THR A 46 0.71 -6.41 -10.28
C THR A 46 2.04 -6.85 -9.68
N LEU A 47 2.00 -7.88 -8.83
CA LEU A 47 3.17 -8.50 -8.24
C LEU A 47 3.84 -9.45 -9.26
N ALA A 48 5.09 -9.83 -8.99
CA ALA A 48 5.86 -10.73 -9.86
C ALA A 48 5.19 -12.10 -10.07
N ASN A 49 4.36 -12.54 -9.13
CA ASN A 49 3.59 -13.78 -9.24
C ASN A 49 2.27 -13.62 -10.01
N GLY A 50 2.05 -12.48 -10.67
CA GLY A 50 0.83 -12.18 -11.43
C GLY A 50 -0.35 -11.69 -10.58
N ASN A 51 -0.26 -11.73 -9.24
CA ASN A 51 -1.35 -11.29 -8.38
C ASN A 51 -1.44 -9.77 -8.32
N ALA A 52 -2.64 -9.23 -8.45
CA ALA A 52 -2.89 -7.81 -8.20
C ALA A 52 -2.83 -7.51 -6.68
N LEU A 53 -2.18 -6.41 -6.33
CA LEU A 53 -2.14 -5.86 -4.98
C LEU A 53 -2.58 -4.39 -5.02
N MET A 54 -3.53 -4.06 -4.14
CA MET A 54 -4.00 -2.70 -3.94
C MET A 54 -3.60 -2.21 -2.55
N VAL A 55 -2.94 -1.05 -2.52
CA VAL A 55 -2.46 -0.40 -1.31
C VAL A 55 -3.12 0.96 -1.17
N ILE A 56 -3.74 1.21 -0.02
CA ILE A 56 -4.26 2.54 0.32
C ILE A 56 -3.32 3.16 1.35
N TYR A 57 -2.76 4.32 1.02
CA TYR A 57 -1.84 5.03 1.89
C TYR A 57 -2.14 6.52 1.98
N LYS A 58 -1.56 7.16 2.99
CA LYS A 58 -1.47 8.62 3.09
C LYS A 58 0.00 9.03 3.06
N GLU A 59 0.32 9.99 2.22
CA GLU A 59 1.65 10.58 2.18
C GLU A 59 1.69 11.84 3.04
N THR A 60 2.78 12.00 3.77
CA THR A 60 3.09 13.20 4.55
C THR A 60 4.53 13.60 4.27
N LYS A 61 4.95 14.80 4.69
CA LYS A 61 6.30 15.33 4.40
C LYS A 61 7.45 14.38 4.79
N SER A 62 7.29 13.49 5.78
CA SER A 62 8.35 12.60 6.27
C SER A 62 8.05 11.10 6.21
N LYS A 63 6.78 10.72 6.02
CA LYS A 63 6.35 9.31 6.10
C LYS A 63 5.18 8.98 5.18
N ILE A 64 5.16 7.71 4.75
CA ILE A 64 4.05 7.08 4.06
C ILE A 64 3.34 6.18 5.06
N ILE A 65 2.05 6.42 5.29
CA ILE A 65 1.24 5.68 6.26
C ILE A 65 0.32 4.74 5.49
N ILE A 66 0.56 3.43 5.60
CA ILE A 66 -0.29 2.41 4.98
C ILE A 66 -1.54 2.25 5.81
N VAL A 67 -2.68 2.61 5.21
CA VAL A 67 -3.99 2.55 5.85
C VAL A 67 -4.53 1.13 5.75
N THR A 68 -4.47 0.51 4.56
CA THR A 68 -4.98 -0.84 4.31
C THR A 68 -4.37 -1.45 3.04
N THR A 69 -4.44 -2.77 2.94
CA THR A 69 -3.97 -3.56 1.80
C THR A 69 -5.05 -4.57 1.39
N TYR A 70 -5.21 -4.73 0.08
CA TYR A 70 -6.15 -5.66 -0.53
C TYR A 70 -5.45 -6.49 -1.59
#